data_AF-A0A1X7MNC3-F1
#
_entry.id   AF-A0A1X7MNC3-F1
#
_cell.length_a   1.000
_cell.length_b   1.000
_cell.length_c   1.000
_cell.angle_alpha   90.00
_cell.angle_beta   90.00
_cell.angle_gamma   90.00
#
_symmetry.space_group_name_H-M   'P 1'
#
loop_
_entity.id
_entity.type
_entity.pdbx_description
1 polymer ?
#
loop_
_entity_poly.entity_id
_entity_poly.type
_entity_poly.pdbx_seq_one_letter_code
_entity_poly.pdbx_strand_id
1 'polypeptide(L)'
;MRFQLSHTHTHTHTHAYPGCRVRMAEEGVESEELAEFSDGVIVRCRHRRESDAIILTILPHRTARGTNIDEKTWKLLPETQKGEWKIAARLSG
;
A
#
# COMPACT_ATOMS: atom_id res chain seq x y z
N MET A 1 -2.01 4.24 -11.25
CA MET A 1 -0.71 4.01 -10.59
C MET A 1 -0.82 2.76 -9.73
N ARG A 2 0.15 1.84 -9.78
CA ARG A 2 0.09 0.58 -9.02
C ARG A 2 1.08 0.58 -7.86
N PHE A 3 0.60 0.17 -6.68
CA PHE A 3 1.41 0.02 -5.47
C PHE A 3 1.56 -1.46 -5.16
N GLN A 4 2.78 -1.98 -5.18
CA GLN A 4 3.06 -3.36 -4.77
C GLN A 4 3.56 -3.36 -3.33
N LEU A 5 2.81 -4.01 -2.43
CA LEU A 5 3.13 -4.13 -1.02
C LEU A 5 3.83 -5.47 -0.76
N SER A 6 5.10 -5.38 -0.35
CA SER A 6 5.97 -6.51 -0.07
C SER A 6 6.26 -6.65 1.42
N HIS A 7 6.03 -7.85 1.95
CA HIS A 7 6.35 -8.23 3.33
C HIS A 7 7.77 -8.81 3.40
N THR A 8 8.60 -8.29 4.30
CA THR A 8 9.99 -8.76 4.50
C THR A 8 10.10 -9.96 5.45
N HIS A 9 8.98 -10.52 5.92
CA HIS A 9 8.96 -11.70 6.76
C HIS A 9 7.88 -12.65 6.25
N THR A 10 8.19 -13.94 6.20
CA THR A 10 7.40 -15.07 5.66
C THR A 10 6.06 -15.27 6.39
N HIS A 11 5.15 -14.32 6.29
CA HIS A 11 3.80 -14.43 6.82
C HIS A 11 2.83 -13.88 5.77
N THR A 12 2.00 -14.77 5.22
CA THR A 12 0.87 -14.46 4.32
C THR A 12 -0.14 -13.59 5.05
N HIS A 13 0.12 -12.29 5.11
CA HIS A 13 -0.76 -11.34 5.76
C HIS A 13 -1.27 -10.34 4.72
N THR A 14 -2.55 -10.42 4.37
CA THR A 14 -3.25 -9.48 3.48
C THR A 14 -3.45 -8.09 4.15
N HIS A 15 -2.48 -7.61 4.93
CA HIS A 15 -2.60 -6.36 5.66
C HIS A 15 -1.32 -5.53 5.54
N ALA A 16 -1.53 -4.23 5.35
CA ALA A 16 -0.48 -3.23 5.49
C ALA A 16 -0.18 -3.01 6.99
N TYR A 17 1.11 -2.86 7.33
CA TYR A 17 1.58 -2.54 8.68
C TYR A 17 2.87 -1.68 8.62
N PRO A 18 3.23 -0.99 9.72
CA PRO A 18 4.48 -0.22 9.78
C PRO A 18 5.69 -1.12 9.55
N GLY A 19 6.46 -0.83 8.49
CA GLY A 19 7.57 -1.67 8.06
C GLY A 19 7.38 -2.39 6.73
N CYS A 20 6.16 -2.47 6.21
CA CYS A 20 5.92 -2.97 4.85
C CYS A 20 6.63 -2.09 3.82
N ARG A 21 7.29 -2.74 2.86
CA ARG A 21 7.86 -2.07 1.70
C ARG A 21 6.79 -1.91 0.63
N VAL A 22 6.81 -0.78 -0.05
CA VAL A 22 5.90 -0.45 -1.13
C VAL A 22 6.73 -0.03 -2.33
N ARG A 23 6.57 -0.76 -3.43
CA ARG A 23 7.17 -0.41 -4.71
C ARG A 23 6.11 0.22 -5.59
N MET A 24 6.41 1.38 -6.15
CA MET A 24 5.51 2.03 -7.09
C MET A 24 5.88 1.58 -8.50
N ALA A 25 4.94 0.92 -9.17
CA ALA A 25 5.06 0.62 -10.60
C ALA A 25 4.37 1.75 -11.38
N GLU A 26 5.16 2.51 -12.13
CA GLU A 26 4.65 3.51 -13.07
C GLU A 26 4.33 2.82 -14.40
N GLU A 27 3.06 2.55 -14.65
CA GLU A 27 2.56 2.37 -16.01
C GLU A 27 1.17 2.98 -16.16
N GLY A 28 1.03 3.77 -17.22
CA GLY A 28 -0.24 4.09 -17.85
C GLY A 28 -1.06 5.18 -17.18
N VAL A 29 -1.08 6.33 -17.84
CA VAL A 29 -2.10 7.39 -17.75
C VAL A 29 -3.49 6.72 -17.64
N GLU A 30 -4.26 7.07 -16.61
CA GLU A 30 -5.60 6.53 -16.29
C GLU A 30 -5.67 5.20 -15.53
N SER A 31 -4.57 4.73 -14.94
CA SER A 31 -4.62 3.52 -14.12
C SER A 31 -5.34 3.76 -12.78
N GLU A 32 -6.49 3.12 -12.61
CA GLU A 32 -7.13 2.87 -11.30
C GLU A 32 -6.06 2.67 -10.23
N GLU A 33 -6.15 3.44 -9.15
CA GLU A 33 -5.19 3.39 -8.05
C GLU A 33 -5.37 2.05 -7.33
N LEU A 34 -4.47 1.10 -7.62
CA LEU A 34 -4.56 -0.27 -7.13
C LEU A 34 -3.35 -0.59 -6.25
N ALA A 35 -3.64 -1.19 -5.10
CA ALA A 35 -2.71 -1.76 -4.15
C ALA A 35 -2.72 -3.29 -4.29
N GLU A 36 -1.63 -3.86 -4.80
CA GLU A 36 -1.40 -5.30 -4.87
C GLU A 36 -0.61 -5.74 -3.65
N PHE A 37 -1.16 -6.68 -2.89
CA PHE A 37 -0.49 -7.31 -1.76
C PHE A 37 0.31 -8.52 -2.24
N SER A 38 1.36 -8.89 -1.50
CA SER A 38 2.17 -10.09 -1.77
C SER A 38 1.38 -11.41 -1.86
N ASP A 39 0.18 -11.44 -1.28
CA ASP A 39 -0.77 -12.56 -1.35
C ASP A 39 -1.55 -12.62 -2.69
N GLY A 40 -1.28 -11.71 -3.62
CA GLY A 40 -1.95 -11.59 -4.92
C GLY A 40 -3.30 -10.85 -4.88
N VAL A 41 -3.72 -10.38 -3.70
CA VAL A 41 -4.94 -9.58 -3.54
C VAL A 41 -4.71 -8.17 -4.09
N ILE A 42 -5.57 -7.74 -5.01
CA ILE A 42 -5.55 -6.39 -5.58
C ILE A 42 -6.73 -5.60 -5.04
N VAL A 43 -6.44 -4.44 -4.46
CA VAL A 43 -7.40 -3.59 -3.76
C VAL A 43 -7.37 -2.18 -4.33
N ARG A 44 -8.53 -1.52 -4.41
CA ARG A 44 -8.58 -0.09 -4.74
C ARG A 44 -8.02 0.76 -3.60
N CYS A 45 -7.14 1.68 -3.92
CA CYS A 45 -6.58 2.64 -2.99
C CYS A 45 -6.72 4.06 -3.55
N ARG A 46 -6.37 5.04 -2.74
CA ARG A 46 -6.13 6.42 -3.13
C ARG A 46 -4.77 6.81 -2.61
N HIS A 47 -4.04 7.64 -3.34
CA HIS A 47 -2.79 8.18 -2.87
C HIS A 47 -2.73 9.70 -3.03
N ARG A 48 -2.03 10.34 -2.10
CA ARG A 48 -1.68 11.76 -2.18
C ARG A 48 -0.21 11.92 -1.88
N ARG A 49 0.51 12.61 -2.75
CA ARG A 49 1.91 12.98 -2.48
C ARG A 49 1.94 14.26 -1.65
N GLU A 50 2.53 14.16 -0.48
CA GLU A 50 2.93 15.27 0.38
C GLU A 50 4.45 15.51 0.20
N SER A 51 4.97 16.66 0.58
CA SER A 51 6.33 17.12 0.21
C SER A 51 7.44 16.06 0.30
N ASP A 52 7.46 15.25 1.36
CA ASP A 52 8.45 14.16 1.59
C ASP A 52 7.78 12.80 1.87
N ALA A 53 6.47 12.69 1.67
CA ALA A 53 5.72 11.49 2.05
C ALA A 53 4.62 11.17 1.04
N ILE A 54 4.18 9.92 1.01
CA ILE A 54 2.97 9.54 0.29
C ILE A 54 1.94 9.09 1.30
N ILE A 55 0.74 9.66 1.24
CA ILE A 55 -0.40 9.22 2.00
C ILE A 55 -1.16 8.23 1.14
N LEU A 56 -1.22 6.97 1.55
CA LEU A 56 -1.94 5.89 0.87
C LEU A 56 -3.17 5.50 1.69
N THR A 57 -4.35 5.71 1.14
CA THR A 57 -5.62 5.28 1.70
C THR A 57 -6.09 4.03 0.98
N ILE A 58 -6.08 2.90 1.66
CA ILE A 58 -6.61 1.64 1.13
C ILE A 58 -8.10 1.61 1.46
N LEU A 59 -8.94 1.53 0.41
CA LEU A 59 -10.40 1.50 0.56
C LEU A 59 -10.84 0.20 1.26
N PRO A 60 -12.06 0.17 1.83
CA PRO A 60 -12.58 -1.04 2.43
C PRO A 60 -12.59 -2.18 1.42
N HIS A 61 -12.06 -3.33 1.83
CA HIS A 61 -11.92 -4.48 0.96
C HIS A 61 -12.03 -5.78 1.74
N ARG A 62 -12.31 -6.85 1.00
CA ARG A 62 -12.36 -8.20 1.54
C ARG A 62 -11.07 -8.92 1.18
N THR A 63 -10.39 -9.48 2.17
CA THR A 63 -9.20 -10.31 1.94
C THR A 63 -9.59 -11.64 1.29
N ALA A 64 -8.63 -12.35 0.70
CA ALA A 64 -8.85 -13.70 0.16
C ALA A 64 -9.39 -14.69 1.21
N ARG A 65 -9.07 -14.46 2.49
CA ARG A 65 -9.59 -15.21 3.64
C ARG A 65 -11.03 -14.85 4.02
N GLY A 66 -11.64 -13.89 3.33
CA GLY A 66 -13.01 -13.46 3.53
C GLY A 66 -13.21 -12.40 4.61
N THR A 67 -12.13 -11.86 5.19
CA THR A 67 -12.17 -10.83 6.23
C THR A 67 -12.43 -9.47 5.61
N ASN A 68 -13.42 -8.73 6.11
CA ASN A 68 -13.62 -7.34 5.73
C ASN A 68 -12.64 -6.45 6.49
N ILE A 69 -11.92 -5.61 5.75
CA ILE A 69 -11.01 -4.60 6.28
C ILE A 69 -11.63 -3.25 5.95
N ASP A 70 -11.87 -2.44 6.98
CA ASP A 70 -12.28 -1.05 6.80
C ASP A 70 -11.22 -0.21 6.10
N GLU A 71 -11.61 1.00 5.68
CA GLU A 71 -10.68 1.97 5.14
C GLU A 71 -9.50 2.20 6.09
N LYS A 72 -8.28 2.17 5.55
CA LYS A 72 -7.06 2.45 6.33
C LYS A 72 -6.13 3.37 5.57
N THR A 73 -5.72 4.43 6.25
CA THR A 73 -4.76 5.39 5.72
C THR A 73 -3.37 5.16 6.31
N TRP A 74 -2.36 5.27 5.45
CA TRP A 74 -0.96 4.97 5.75
C TRP A 74 -0.07 6.10 5.28
N LYS A 75 0.93 6.44 6.07
CA LYS A 75 2.01 7.34 5.68
C LYS A 75 3.20 6.52 5.18
N LEU A 76 3.62 6.76 3.96
CA LEU A 76 4.79 6.18 3.32
C LEU A 76 5.91 7.21 3.33
N LEU A 77 7.12 6.76 3.66
CA LEU A 77 8.35 7.53 3.56
C LEU A 77 9.26 6.89 2.50
N PRO A 78 10.05 7.68 1.78
CA PRO A 78 11.02 7.15 0.82
C PRO A 78 12.07 6.32 1.56
N GLU A 79 12.45 5.17 0.99
CA GLU A 79 13.66 4.45 1.43
C GLU A 79 14.90 4.97 0.68
N THR A 80 16.07 4.52 1.09
CA THR A 80 17.36 4.87 0.46
C THR A 80 17.44 4.47 -1.02
N GLN A 81 16.65 3.48 -1.46
CA GLN A 81 16.57 3.08 -2.85
C GLN A 81 15.49 3.88 -3.59
N LYS A 82 15.88 4.47 -4.73
CA LYS A 82 14.97 5.28 -5.56
C LYS A 82 13.78 4.44 -6.04
N GLY A 83 12.58 4.87 -5.70
CA GLY A 83 11.32 4.19 -6.07
C GLY A 83 10.83 3.15 -5.05
N GLU A 84 11.61 2.89 -4.00
CA GLU A 84 11.16 2.13 -2.84
C GLU A 84 10.63 3.07 -1.75
N TRP A 85 9.49 2.69 -1.19
CA TRP A 85 8.83 3.39 -0.10
C TRP A 85 8.57 2.42 1.03
N LYS A 86 8.44 2.95 2.25
CA LYS A 86 8.13 2.15 3.43
C LYS A 86 6.95 2.74 4.16
N ILE A 87 6.01 1.90 4.58
CA ILE A 87 4.94 2.30 5.49
C ILE A 87 5.57 2.68 6.82
N ALA A 88 5.54 3.96 7.15
CA ALA A 88 6.10 4.51 8.37
C ALA A 88 5.10 4.42 9.54
N ALA A 89 3.84 4.79 9.28
CA ALA A 89 2.80 4.80 10.30
C ALA A 89 1.41 4.62 9.69
N ARG A 90 0.50 4.11 10.49
CA ARG A 90 -0.94 4.22 10.21
C ARG A 90 -1.39 5.63 10.59
N LEU A 91 -2.09 6.29 9.69
CA LEU A 91 -2.82 7.50 10.03
C LEU A 91 -4.22 7.07 10.46
N SER A 92 -4.56 7.32 11.71
CA SER A 92 -5.94 7.21 12.16
C SER A 92 -6.71 8.41 11.56
N GLY A 93 -7.69 8.11 10.72
CA GLY A 93 -8.81 9.02 10.51
C GLY A 93 -9.72 8.99 11.72
#